data_AF-A0A8J4EYA9-F1
#
_entry.id   AF-A0A8J4EYA9-F1
#
_cell.length_a   1.000
_cell.length_b   1.000
_cell.length_c   1.000
_cell.angle_alpha   90.00
_cell.angle_beta   90.00
_cell.angle_gamma   90.00
#
_symmetry.space_group_name_H-M   'P 1'
#
loop_
_entity.id
_entity.type
_entity.pdbx_description
1 polymer ?
#
loop_
_entity_poly.entity_id
_entity_poly.type
_entity_poly.pdbx_seq_one_letter_code
_entity_poly.pdbx_strand_id
1 'polypeptide(L)'
;MCRSTKSASREAFAALNYYNALHRAHRCLIVTTGQSKGQAMRQRDGQPECKETMDAEIKTLLDGLDLSKCVGVLDPWTGRGNIARMLLLHRLLVHSNDIDHQHEADWHEDALQPAFYHRVQDVRPYDAIITSPWLAMLDLLALPRATFFAPLVAMHVPSHPVTNAHEARWKYLQKLADEGRLALMMGSPRWRMGQRGGWTVVFATRALKGAMLCREATGKGAWVLT
;
A
#
# COMPACT_ATOMS: atom_id res chain seq x y z
N MET A 1 -15.94 -18.96 -32.21
CA MET A 1 -15.22 -17.75 -32.66
C MET A 1 -14.86 -16.91 -31.44
N CYS A 2 -13.60 -16.96 -30.99
CA CYS A 2 -13.11 -16.16 -29.86
C CYS A 2 -11.95 -15.30 -30.36
N ARG A 3 -12.20 -14.00 -30.58
CA ARG A 3 -11.18 -12.99 -30.85
C ARG A 3 -11.41 -11.82 -29.89
N SER A 4 -10.78 -11.80 -28.72
CA SER A 4 -10.55 -10.56 -27.94
C SER A 4 -9.68 -10.77 -26.70
N THR A 5 -8.41 -11.16 -26.87
CA THR A 5 -7.41 -11.13 -25.77
C THR A 5 -6.09 -10.46 -26.16
N LYS A 6 -5.94 -10.02 -27.42
CA LYS A 6 -4.71 -9.42 -27.95
C LYS A 6 -4.63 -7.88 -27.82
N SER A 7 -5.71 -7.17 -27.46
CA SER A 7 -5.68 -5.70 -27.34
C SER A 7 -5.26 -5.22 -25.95
N ALA A 8 -5.72 -5.87 -24.87
CA ALA A 8 -5.38 -5.49 -23.50
C ALA A 8 -3.88 -5.66 -23.18
N SER A 9 -3.22 -6.67 -23.75
CA SER A 9 -1.77 -6.86 -23.61
C SER A 9 -0.95 -5.82 -24.39
N ARG A 10 -1.52 -5.20 -25.43
CA ARG A 10 -0.86 -4.14 -26.21
C ARG A 10 -0.95 -2.78 -25.53
N GLU A 11 -2.03 -2.51 -24.81
CA GLU A 11 -2.20 -1.26 -24.04
C GLU A 11 -1.32 -1.24 -22.78
N ALA A 12 -1.19 -2.37 -22.05
CA ALA A 12 -0.25 -2.49 -20.93
C ALA A 12 1.22 -2.36 -21.39
N PHE A 13 1.56 -2.94 -22.54
CA PHE A 13 2.88 -2.79 -23.16
C PHE A 13 3.11 -1.35 -23.66
N ALA A 14 2.07 -0.66 -24.12
CA ALA A 14 2.15 0.74 -24.53
C ALA A 14 2.31 1.68 -23.31
N ALA A 15 1.67 1.40 -22.18
CA ALA A 15 1.85 2.18 -20.94
C ALA A 15 3.26 1.97 -20.33
N LEU A 16 3.77 0.74 -20.34
CA LEU A 16 5.13 0.42 -19.90
C LEU A 16 6.18 0.98 -20.87
N ASN A 17 5.93 0.93 -22.18
CA ASN A 17 6.81 1.54 -23.18
C ASN A 17 6.73 3.06 -23.20
N TYR A 18 5.57 3.66 -22.89
CA TYR A 18 5.44 5.11 -22.70
C TYR A 18 6.20 5.58 -21.46
N TYR A 19 6.17 4.80 -20.37
CA TYR A 19 6.98 5.04 -19.18
C TYR A 19 8.48 4.87 -19.45
N ASN A 20 8.88 3.82 -20.19
CA ASN A 20 10.26 3.62 -20.62
C ASN A 20 10.72 4.66 -21.66
N ALA A 21 9.82 5.17 -22.51
CA ALA A 21 10.09 6.22 -23.48
C ALA A 21 10.20 7.60 -22.82
N LEU A 22 9.40 7.90 -21.79
CA LEU A 22 9.58 9.05 -20.92
C LEU A 22 10.95 8.97 -20.19
N HIS A 23 11.33 7.78 -19.71
CA HIS A 23 12.66 7.59 -19.11
C HIS A 23 13.84 7.71 -20.09
N ARG A 24 13.64 7.42 -21.39
CA ARG A 24 14.69 7.55 -22.42
C ARG A 24 14.73 8.94 -23.08
N ALA A 25 13.60 9.62 -23.21
CA ALA A 25 13.50 10.97 -23.76
C ALA A 25 13.90 12.07 -22.75
N HIS A 26 13.80 11.79 -21.45
CA HIS A 26 14.27 12.69 -20.38
C HIS A 26 15.72 12.43 -19.96
N ARG A 27 16.63 12.16 -20.92
CA ARG A 27 18.03 12.56 -20.79
C ARG A 27 18.14 14.08 -20.97
N CYS A 28 17.51 14.83 -20.08
CA CYS A 28 17.72 16.27 -19.96
C CYS A 28 17.46 16.67 -18.50
N LEU A 29 18.57 16.94 -17.82
CA LEU A 29 18.65 17.77 -16.62
C LEU A 29 17.85 17.30 -15.39
N ILE A 30 18.21 16.14 -14.83
CA ILE A 30 18.26 16.07 -13.37
C ILE A 30 19.50 16.86 -12.97
N VAL A 31 19.29 18.12 -12.57
CA VAL A 31 20.27 18.86 -11.80
C VAL A 31 20.61 17.99 -10.60
N THR A 32 21.78 17.37 -10.64
CA THR A 32 22.45 16.85 -9.46
C THR A 32 22.84 18.05 -8.60
N THR A 33 21.89 18.64 -7.89
CA THR A 33 22.22 19.26 -6.62
C THR A 33 22.48 18.10 -5.68
N GLY A 34 23.77 17.80 -5.50
CA GLY A 34 24.22 16.66 -4.72
C GLY A 34 23.56 16.63 -3.35
N GLN A 35 22.88 15.53 -3.05
CA GLN A 35 22.66 15.09 -1.68
C GLN A 35 22.94 13.58 -1.59
N SER A 36 24.13 13.32 -1.06
CA SER A 36 24.59 12.19 -0.26
C SER A 36 23.72 10.93 -0.19
N LYS A 37 24.34 9.80 -0.59
CA LYS A 37 24.35 8.50 0.09
C LYS A 37 23.30 8.31 1.20
N GLY A 38 22.29 7.49 0.93
CA GLY A 38 21.71 6.55 1.90
C GLY A 38 21.38 7.06 3.30
N GLN A 39 20.82 8.26 3.46
CA GLN A 39 20.21 8.64 4.73
C GLN A 39 18.77 8.10 4.76
N ALA A 40 18.57 6.98 5.45
CA ALA A 40 17.29 6.74 6.10
C ALA A 40 16.99 8.01 6.91
N MET A 41 15.89 8.68 6.60
CA MET A 41 15.52 9.95 7.22
C MET A 41 15.20 9.67 8.69
N ARG A 42 16.23 9.69 9.53
CA ARG A 42 16.07 9.63 10.99
C ARG A 42 15.42 10.94 11.39
N GLN A 43 14.36 10.89 12.19
CA GLN A 43 13.98 12.06 12.97
C GLN A 43 15.21 12.50 13.80
N ARG A 44 15.28 13.78 14.19
CA ARG A 44 16.40 14.33 14.99
C ARG A 44 16.71 13.49 16.25
N ASP A 45 15.74 12.70 16.70
CA ASP A 45 15.76 11.99 17.97
C ASP A 45 15.98 10.46 17.78
N GLY A 46 16.26 10.01 16.55
CA GLY A 46 16.52 8.59 16.25
C GLY A 46 15.29 7.68 16.17
N GLN A 47 14.09 8.23 16.39
CA GLN A 47 12.83 7.49 16.28
C GLN A 47 12.49 7.18 14.80
N PRO A 48 11.92 6.01 14.51
CA PRO A 48 11.46 5.66 13.17
C PRO A 48 10.35 6.62 12.73
N GLU A 49 10.44 7.11 11.50
CA GLU A 49 9.44 8.03 10.96
C GLU A 49 8.10 7.30 10.78
N CYS A 50 7.11 7.69 11.58
CA CYS A 50 5.71 7.35 11.40
C CYS A 50 4.98 8.55 10.82
N LYS A 51 4.51 8.44 9.57
CA LYS A 51 3.66 9.47 8.98
C LYS A 51 2.22 9.18 9.41
N GLU A 52 1.59 10.16 10.05
CA GLU A 52 0.15 10.11 10.30
C GLU A 52 -0.61 9.98 8.98
N THR A 53 -1.50 8.98 8.91
CA THR A 53 -2.35 8.78 7.74
C THR A 53 -3.58 9.68 7.87
N MET A 54 -3.79 10.53 6.87
CA MET A 54 -4.88 11.50 6.87
C MET A 54 -6.16 10.90 6.30
N ASP A 55 -7.32 11.39 6.73
CA ASP A 55 -8.64 10.93 6.27
C ASP A 55 -8.78 10.96 4.73
N ALA A 56 -8.21 11.98 4.07
CA ALA A 56 -8.23 12.08 2.61
C ALA A 56 -7.45 10.94 1.90
N GLU A 57 -6.39 10.44 2.54
CA GLU A 57 -5.60 9.33 2.02
C GLU A 57 -6.39 8.03 2.17
N ILE A 58 -7.05 7.84 3.30
CA ILE A 58 -7.92 6.67 3.55
C ILE A 58 -9.13 6.71 2.61
N LYS A 59 -9.72 7.88 2.38
CA LYS A 59 -10.80 8.05 1.40
C LYS A 59 -10.37 7.62 0.00
N THR A 60 -9.13 7.93 -0.41
CA THR A 60 -8.60 7.49 -1.71
C THR A 60 -8.57 5.96 -1.83
N LEU A 61 -8.25 5.25 -0.75
CA LEU A 61 -8.31 3.78 -0.71
C LEU A 61 -9.75 3.28 -0.83
N LEU A 62 -10.66 3.87 -0.05
CA LEU A 62 -12.07 3.46 0.00
C LEU A 62 -12.84 3.76 -1.28
N ASP A 63 -12.49 4.84 -1.99
CA ASP A 63 -13.05 5.13 -3.30
C ASP A 63 -12.54 4.12 -4.37
N GLY A 64 -11.34 3.56 -4.15
CA GLY A 64 -10.69 2.63 -5.07
C GLY A 64 -11.02 1.15 -4.83
N LEU A 65 -11.44 0.79 -3.63
CA LEU A 65 -11.69 -0.59 -3.21
C LEU A 65 -13.14 -0.81 -2.75
N ASP A 66 -13.76 -1.84 -3.31
CA ASP A 66 -14.99 -2.43 -2.79
C ASP A 66 -14.64 -3.39 -1.66
N LEU A 67 -14.79 -2.90 -0.42
CA LEU A 67 -14.60 -3.67 0.81
C LEU A 67 -15.91 -4.28 1.33
N SER A 68 -17.02 -4.20 0.58
CA SER A 68 -18.34 -4.71 1.03
C SER A 68 -18.36 -6.21 1.34
N LYS A 69 -17.39 -6.95 0.80
CA LYS A 69 -17.23 -8.40 0.99
C LYS A 69 -16.25 -8.77 2.12
N CYS A 70 -15.59 -7.80 2.74
CA CYS A 70 -14.71 -8.06 3.86
C CYS A 70 -15.54 -8.18 5.15
N VAL A 71 -15.31 -9.26 5.90
CA VAL A 71 -15.92 -9.49 7.22
C VAL A 71 -15.20 -8.66 8.28
N GLY A 72 -13.87 -8.60 8.22
CA GLY A 72 -13.04 -7.86 9.17
C GLY A 72 -11.76 -7.32 8.54
N VAL A 73 -11.24 -6.25 9.14
CA VAL A 73 -9.98 -5.62 8.75
C VAL A 73 -9.05 -5.57 9.96
N LEU A 74 -7.79 -5.98 9.78
CA LEU A 74 -6.75 -5.84 10.78
C LEU A 74 -5.85 -4.63 10.45
N ASP A 75 -5.67 -3.76 11.44
CA ASP A 75 -4.67 -2.69 11.44
C ASP A 75 -3.56 -3.00 12.47
N PRO A 76 -2.47 -3.68 12.05
CA PRO A 76 -1.39 -4.08 12.94
C PRO A 76 -0.52 -2.93 13.51
N TRP A 77 -0.64 -1.72 12.96
CA TRP A 77 0.08 -0.51 13.39
C TRP A 77 -0.89 0.67 13.44
N THR A 78 -1.85 0.60 14.37
CA THR A 78 -2.98 1.55 14.42
C THR A 78 -2.55 2.99 14.72
N GLY A 79 -1.48 3.19 15.48
CA GLY A 79 -1.04 4.49 15.95
C GLY A 79 -2.20 5.26 16.60
N ARG A 80 -2.57 6.40 16.02
CA ARG A 80 -3.69 7.23 16.52
C ARG A 80 -5.09 6.69 16.16
N GLY A 81 -5.20 5.57 15.46
CA GLY A 81 -6.47 4.96 15.10
C GLY A 81 -7.24 5.64 13.97
N ASN A 82 -6.61 6.54 13.20
CA ASN A 82 -7.28 7.24 12.08
C ASN A 82 -7.83 6.25 11.03
N ILE A 83 -7.07 5.22 10.69
CA ILE A 83 -7.49 4.16 9.76
C ILE A 83 -8.69 3.43 10.35
N ALA A 84 -8.59 2.90 11.56
CA ALA A 84 -9.67 2.20 12.23
C ALA A 84 -10.96 3.03 12.31
N ARG A 85 -10.85 4.29 12.74
CA ARG A 85 -11.97 5.24 12.79
C ARG A 85 -12.65 5.40 11.44
N MET A 86 -11.89 5.64 10.38
CA MET A 86 -12.43 5.83 9.03
C MET A 86 -13.09 4.55 8.50
N LEU A 87 -12.50 3.37 8.73
CA LEU A 87 -13.09 2.10 8.32
C LEU A 87 -14.39 1.78 9.09
N LEU A 88 -14.43 2.10 10.39
CA LEU A 88 -15.64 1.96 11.21
C LEU A 88 -16.79 2.84 10.72
N LEU A 89 -16.51 4.07 10.27
CA LEU A 89 -17.52 4.95 9.64
C LEU A 89 -18.12 4.33 8.36
N HIS A 90 -17.37 3.47 7.69
CA HIS A 90 -17.81 2.68 6.53
C HIS A 90 -18.40 1.31 6.91
N ARG A 91 -18.74 1.11 8.19
CA ARG A 91 -19.36 -0.10 8.76
C ARG A 91 -18.52 -1.38 8.61
N LEU A 92 -17.19 -1.23 8.50
CA LEU A 92 -16.27 -2.35 8.54
C LEU A 92 -15.92 -2.69 9.99
N LEU A 93 -15.84 -3.98 10.32
CA LEU A 93 -15.30 -4.42 11.59
C LEU A 93 -13.78 -4.25 11.55
N VAL A 94 -13.21 -3.53 12.51
CA VAL A 94 -11.77 -3.30 12.59
C VAL A 94 -11.19 -3.91 13.85
N HIS A 95 -10.02 -4.50 13.69
CA HIS A 95 -9.17 -5.06 14.74
C HIS A 95 -7.88 -4.26 14.75
N SER A 96 -7.50 -3.72 15.90
CA SER A 96 -6.35 -2.81 16.00
C SER A 96 -5.25 -3.39 16.88
N ASN A 97 -4.00 -3.18 16.47
CA ASN A 97 -2.84 -3.47 17.29
C ASN A 97 -1.85 -2.32 17.23
N ASP A 98 -1.20 -2.03 18.36
CA ASP A 98 -0.04 -1.15 18.40
C ASP A 98 0.92 -1.58 19.51
N ILE A 99 2.21 -1.65 19.21
CA ILE A 99 3.21 -2.01 20.23
C ILE A 99 3.36 -0.90 21.30
N ASP A 100 2.99 0.34 20.98
CA ASP A 100 2.97 1.43 21.94
C ASP A 100 1.65 1.43 22.73
N HIS A 101 1.76 1.16 24.03
CA HIS A 101 0.64 1.15 24.97
C HIS A 101 -0.04 2.52 25.17
N GLN A 102 0.54 3.61 24.65
CA GLN A 102 -0.10 4.93 24.67
C GLN A 102 -1.21 5.06 23.63
N HIS A 103 -1.22 4.21 22.61
CA HIS A 103 -2.25 4.18 21.59
C HIS A 103 -3.42 3.29 22.02
N GLU A 104 -4.65 3.63 21.60
CA GLU A 104 -5.82 2.79 21.87
C GLU A 104 -5.88 1.67 20.83
N ALA A 105 -5.68 0.42 21.27
CA ALA A 105 -5.68 -0.77 20.42
C ALA A 105 -6.33 -1.98 21.12
N ASP A 106 -6.88 -2.92 20.34
CA ASP A 106 -7.39 -4.20 20.88
C ASP A 106 -6.24 -5.06 21.46
N TRP A 107 -5.06 -4.99 20.84
CA TRP A 107 -3.84 -5.69 21.27
C TRP A 107 -2.61 -4.77 21.30
N HIS A 108 -1.64 -5.17 22.12
CA HIS A 108 -0.34 -4.49 22.23
C HIS A 108 0.81 -5.47 22.03
N GLU A 109 0.87 -6.06 20.84
CA GLU A 109 1.83 -7.09 20.50
C GLU A 109 2.75 -6.66 19.36
N ASP A 110 3.90 -7.35 19.25
CA ASP A 110 4.81 -7.18 18.13
C ASP A 110 4.18 -7.77 16.85
N ALA A 111 3.65 -6.89 16.00
CA ALA A 111 3.07 -7.25 14.70
C ALA A 111 4.08 -7.89 13.74
N LEU A 112 5.38 -7.89 14.04
CA LEU A 112 6.35 -8.65 13.25
C LEU A 112 6.27 -10.15 13.53
N GLN A 113 5.68 -10.60 14.64
CA GLN A 113 5.59 -12.01 15.00
C GLN A 113 4.47 -12.73 14.23
N PRO A 114 4.74 -13.79 13.45
CA PRO A 114 3.71 -14.59 12.78
C PRO A 114 2.61 -15.10 13.73
N ALA A 115 2.98 -15.45 14.97
CA ALA A 115 2.05 -15.95 15.97
C ALA A 115 0.94 -14.95 16.32
N PHE A 116 1.22 -13.64 16.22
CA PHE A 116 0.21 -12.60 16.43
C PHE A 116 -0.95 -12.76 15.43
N TYR A 117 -0.66 -12.83 14.13
CA TYR A 117 -1.68 -12.95 13.09
C TYR A 117 -2.53 -14.21 13.24
N HIS A 118 -1.91 -15.35 13.56
CA HIS A 118 -2.65 -16.59 13.81
C HIS A 118 -3.60 -16.47 15.00
N ARG A 119 -3.12 -15.95 16.14
CA ARG A 119 -3.97 -15.73 17.31
C ARG A 119 -5.11 -14.77 17.03
N VAL A 120 -4.86 -13.67 16.33
CA VAL A 120 -5.91 -12.72 15.97
C VAL A 120 -6.93 -13.39 15.06
N GLN A 121 -6.50 -14.13 14.03
CA GLN A 121 -7.41 -14.84 13.13
C GLN A 121 -8.28 -15.87 13.87
N ASP A 122 -7.74 -16.56 14.88
CA ASP A 122 -8.47 -17.55 15.69
C ASP A 122 -9.55 -16.92 16.56
N VAL A 123 -9.32 -15.70 17.06
CA VAL A 123 -10.26 -15.01 17.96
C VAL A 123 -11.25 -14.13 17.18
N ARG A 124 -10.76 -13.40 16.17
CA ARG A 124 -11.53 -12.49 15.34
C ARG A 124 -11.07 -12.60 13.87
N PRO A 125 -11.80 -13.35 13.04
CA PRO A 125 -11.45 -13.52 11.63
C PRO A 125 -11.44 -12.19 10.87
N TYR A 126 -10.43 -12.00 10.02
CA TYR A 126 -10.32 -10.87 9.10
C TYR A 126 -9.97 -11.34 7.69
N ASP A 127 -10.31 -10.51 6.68
CA ASP A 127 -10.05 -10.79 5.26
C ASP A 127 -9.05 -9.80 4.65
N ALA A 128 -8.81 -8.69 5.34
CA ALA A 128 -7.94 -7.63 4.87
C ALA A 128 -7.01 -7.12 5.98
N ILE A 129 -5.80 -6.75 5.60
CA ILE A 129 -4.90 -5.94 6.41
C ILE A 129 -4.83 -4.56 5.77
N ILE A 130 -5.21 -3.52 6.50
CA ILE A 130 -5.14 -2.13 6.04
C ILE A 130 -4.41 -1.32 7.10
N THR A 131 -3.23 -0.80 6.76
CA THR A 131 -2.34 -0.23 7.78
C THR A 131 -1.32 0.77 7.22
N SER A 132 -0.69 1.53 8.11
CA SER A 132 0.37 2.48 7.81
C SER A 132 1.56 2.25 8.75
N PRO A 133 2.41 1.25 8.47
CA PRO A 133 3.52 0.92 9.35
C PRO A 133 4.60 2.00 9.31
N TRP A 134 5.53 1.94 10.26
CA TRP A 134 6.75 2.73 10.20
C TRP A 134 7.54 2.44 8.93
N LEU A 135 8.14 3.49 8.34
CA LEU A 135 8.88 3.39 7.08
C LEU A 135 10.00 2.33 7.15
N ALA A 136 10.67 2.21 8.29
CA ALA A 136 11.72 1.23 8.53
C ALA A 136 11.22 -0.23 8.44
N MET A 137 9.91 -0.47 8.62
CA MET A 137 9.31 -1.81 8.61
C MET A 137 8.78 -2.23 7.23
N LEU A 138 8.66 -1.29 6.29
CA LEU A 138 8.25 -1.56 4.90
C LEU A 138 9.26 -2.49 4.21
N ASP A 139 10.53 -2.07 4.27
CA ASP A 139 11.73 -2.90 4.46
C ASP A 139 11.58 -4.41 4.44
N LEU A 140 11.42 -4.82 5.69
CA LEU A 140 11.88 -6.08 6.17
C LEU A 140 10.75 -7.09 6.09
N LEU A 141 9.50 -6.66 6.28
CA LEU A 141 8.48 -7.57 6.77
C LEU A 141 7.07 -7.21 6.36
N ALA A 142 6.66 -5.92 6.33
CA ALA A 142 5.24 -5.59 6.25
C ALA A 142 4.55 -6.16 5.00
N LEU A 143 5.03 -5.84 3.79
CA LEU A 143 4.29 -6.19 2.58
C LEU A 143 4.33 -7.70 2.25
N PRO A 144 5.51 -8.35 2.15
CA PRO A 144 5.53 -9.78 1.82
C PRO A 144 4.91 -10.64 2.92
N ARG A 145 5.14 -10.32 4.20
CA ARG A 145 4.61 -11.11 5.31
C ARG A 145 3.09 -10.97 5.44
N ALA A 146 2.56 -9.75 5.37
CA ALA A 146 1.11 -9.54 5.48
C ALA A 146 0.34 -10.28 4.38
N THR A 147 0.92 -10.43 3.18
CA THR A 147 0.27 -11.16 2.08
C THR A 147 0.13 -12.67 2.32
N PHE A 148 0.79 -13.22 3.34
CA PHE A 148 0.54 -14.59 3.81
C PHE A 148 -0.65 -14.70 4.75
N PHE A 149 -1.01 -13.62 5.45
CA PHE A 149 -2.01 -13.63 6.51
C PHE A 149 -3.34 -13.02 6.12
N ALA A 150 -3.42 -12.31 4.99
CA ALA A 150 -4.67 -11.76 4.49
C ALA A 150 -4.78 -11.87 2.96
N PRO A 151 -5.97 -12.20 2.43
CA PRO A 151 -6.27 -12.12 1.01
C PRO A 151 -6.06 -10.73 0.39
N LEU A 152 -6.32 -9.67 1.16
CA LEU A 152 -6.13 -8.29 0.75
C LEU A 152 -5.16 -7.59 1.72
N VAL A 153 -4.15 -6.91 1.17
CA VAL A 153 -3.24 -6.08 1.96
C VAL A 153 -3.16 -4.71 1.34
N ALA A 154 -3.53 -3.66 2.07
CA ALA A 154 -3.34 -2.28 1.69
C ALA A 154 -2.39 -1.60 2.68
N MET A 155 -1.22 -1.21 2.20
CA MET A 155 -0.23 -0.50 2.99
C MET A 155 -0.07 0.92 2.51
N HIS A 156 -0.30 1.87 3.41
CA HIS A 156 0.04 3.24 3.14
C HIS A 156 1.55 3.41 3.21
N VAL A 157 2.12 3.93 2.12
CA VAL A 157 3.55 4.14 1.96
C VAL A 157 3.82 5.55 1.43
N PRO A 158 4.93 6.19 1.81
CA PRO A 158 5.43 7.32 1.06
C PRO A 158 5.70 6.91 -0.40
N SER A 159 5.67 7.86 -1.34
CA SER A 159 5.94 7.56 -2.76
C SER A 159 7.35 7.01 -2.98
N HIS A 160 8.33 7.45 -2.20
CA HIS A 160 9.74 7.13 -2.40
C HIS A 160 10.06 5.61 -2.32
N PRO A 161 9.54 4.86 -1.33
CA PRO A 161 9.65 3.40 -1.30
C PRO A 161 9.18 2.69 -2.57
N VAL A 162 8.28 3.27 -3.35
CA VAL A 162 7.80 2.67 -4.60
C VAL A 162 8.61 3.19 -5.80
N THR A 163 8.83 4.51 -5.87
CA THR A 163 9.49 5.15 -7.03
C THR A 163 11.01 5.00 -7.04
N ASN A 164 11.62 4.83 -5.87
CA ASN A 164 13.07 4.65 -5.69
C ASN A 164 13.33 3.42 -4.81
N ALA A 165 12.67 2.32 -5.17
CA ALA A 165 12.80 1.05 -4.47
C ALA A 165 14.19 0.44 -4.67
N HIS A 166 14.73 -0.22 -3.63
CA HIS A 166 15.91 -1.08 -3.80
C HIS A 166 15.58 -2.22 -4.77
N GLU A 167 16.60 -2.74 -5.49
CA GLU A 167 16.41 -3.73 -6.57
C GLU A 167 15.56 -4.94 -6.16
N ALA A 168 15.77 -5.46 -4.94
CA ALA A 168 15.00 -6.58 -4.40
C ALA A 168 13.49 -6.26 -4.27
N ARG A 169 13.15 -5.08 -3.73
CA ARG A 169 11.76 -4.62 -3.60
C ARG A 169 11.15 -4.37 -4.97
N TRP A 170 11.92 -3.76 -5.88
CA TRP A 170 11.47 -3.56 -7.26
C TRP A 170 11.11 -4.88 -7.94
N LYS A 171 11.99 -5.90 -7.86
CA LYS A 171 11.72 -7.24 -8.41
C LYS A 171 10.48 -7.88 -7.80
N TYR A 172 10.28 -7.72 -6.49
CA TYR A 172 9.09 -8.24 -5.82
C TYR A 172 7.80 -7.54 -6.28
N LEU A 173 7.80 -6.20 -6.34
CA LEU A 173 6.65 -5.43 -6.82
C LEU A 173 6.37 -5.72 -8.31
N GLN A 174 7.41 -5.82 -9.14
CA GLN A 174 7.28 -6.19 -10.55
C GLN A 174 6.65 -7.58 -10.70
N LYS A 175 7.09 -8.57 -9.91
CA LYS A 175 6.50 -9.91 -9.91
C LYS A 175 5.00 -9.86 -9.56
N LEU A 176 4.61 -9.12 -8.53
CA LEU A 176 3.19 -8.97 -8.17
C LEU A 176 2.39 -8.25 -9.27
N ALA A 177 2.99 -7.27 -9.95
CA ALA A 177 2.38 -6.60 -11.09
C ALA A 177 2.18 -7.55 -12.28
N ASP A 178 3.20 -8.33 -12.63
CA ASP A 178 3.16 -9.33 -13.71
C ASP A 178 2.11 -10.42 -13.44
N GLU A 179 1.93 -10.80 -12.17
CA GLU A 179 0.87 -11.70 -11.72
C GLU A 179 -0.54 -11.07 -11.71
N GLY A 180 -0.64 -9.76 -11.97
CA GLY A 180 -1.89 -9.00 -11.94
C GLY A 180 -2.48 -8.86 -10.53
N ARG A 181 -1.62 -8.86 -9.50
CA ARG A 181 -1.97 -8.85 -8.08
C ARG A 181 -1.65 -7.55 -7.36
N LEU A 182 -0.88 -6.65 -7.98
CA LEU A 182 -0.53 -5.34 -7.44
C LEU A 182 -1.49 -4.26 -7.96
N ALA A 183 -1.87 -3.32 -7.11
CA ALA A 183 -2.43 -2.03 -7.48
C ALA A 183 -1.76 -0.94 -6.65
N LEU A 184 -1.55 0.22 -7.25
CA LEU A 184 -1.12 1.42 -6.54
C LEU A 184 -2.26 2.43 -6.57
N MET A 185 -2.55 3.04 -5.42
CA MET A 185 -3.52 4.13 -5.34
C MET A 185 -2.79 5.38 -4.90
N MET A 186 -2.44 6.20 -5.89
CA MET A 186 -1.80 7.49 -5.71
C MET A 186 -2.87 8.57 -5.76
N GLY A 187 -2.75 9.63 -4.97
CA GLY A 187 -3.77 10.68 -4.96
C GLY A 187 -3.76 11.60 -3.76
N SER A 188 -2.98 11.26 -2.72
CA SER A 188 -2.89 12.07 -1.51
C SER A 188 -2.48 13.53 -1.82
N PRO A 189 -3.01 14.50 -1.05
CA PRO A 189 -2.51 15.87 -1.05
C PRO A 189 -0.99 15.89 -0.88
N ARG A 190 -0.31 16.86 -1.52
CA ARG A 190 1.14 17.03 -1.33
C ARG A 190 1.41 17.36 0.15
N TRP A 191 2.39 16.67 0.74
CA TRP A 191 2.93 17.00 2.06
C TRP A 191 3.73 18.32 2.03
N ARG A 192 4.12 18.84 3.21
CA ARG A 192 4.95 20.05 3.39
C ARG A 192 6.26 20.05 2.60
N MET A 193 6.74 18.88 2.17
CA MET A 193 7.96 18.68 1.37
C MET A 193 7.66 18.24 -0.08
N GLY A 194 6.43 18.41 -0.56
CA GLY A 194 6.02 18.05 -1.93
C GLY A 194 5.82 16.55 -2.20
N GLN A 195 6.19 15.67 -1.26
CA GLN A 195 5.99 14.23 -1.39
C GLN A 195 4.51 13.86 -1.28
N ARG A 196 4.10 12.81 -2.02
CA ARG A 196 2.76 12.24 -1.96
C ARG A 196 2.81 10.88 -1.28
N GLY A 197 1.85 10.62 -0.39
CA GLY A 197 1.56 9.27 0.06
C GLY A 197 0.81 8.51 -1.03
N GLY A 198 0.75 7.19 -0.87
CA GLY A 198 -0.08 6.33 -1.68
C GLY A 198 -0.32 5.00 -0.99
N TRP A 199 -1.27 4.24 -1.50
CA TRP A 199 -1.52 2.88 -1.04
C TRP A 199 -0.89 1.89 -2.00
N THR A 200 -0.05 1.01 -1.47
CA THR A 200 0.37 -0.21 -2.14
C THR A 200 -0.62 -1.30 -1.76
N VAL A 201 -1.42 -1.75 -2.73
CA VAL A 201 -2.47 -2.73 -2.51
C VAL A 201 -2.11 -4.03 -3.20
N VAL A 202 -2.05 -5.12 -2.45
CA VAL A 202 -1.72 -6.44 -2.94
C VAL A 202 -2.89 -7.38 -2.67
N PHE A 203 -3.27 -8.12 -3.72
CA PHE A 203 -4.33 -9.11 -3.67
C PHE A 203 -3.71 -10.51 -3.71
N ALA A 204 -4.32 -11.48 -3.03
CA ALA A 204 -3.91 -12.88 -3.09
C ALA A 204 -3.97 -13.43 -4.52
N THR A 205 -4.94 -12.98 -5.32
CA THR A 205 -5.11 -13.40 -6.72
C THR A 205 -5.53 -12.24 -7.62
N ARG A 206 -5.28 -12.40 -8.93
CA ARG A 206 -5.79 -11.49 -9.97
C ARG A 206 -7.33 -11.43 -10.00
N ALA A 207 -7.99 -12.55 -9.74
CA ALA A 207 -9.44 -12.61 -9.69
C ALA A 207 -9.99 -11.74 -8.54
N LEU A 208 -9.34 -11.80 -7.37
CA LEU A 208 -9.70 -10.97 -6.23
C LEU A 208 -9.50 -9.48 -6.53
N LYS A 209 -8.36 -9.11 -7.16
CA LYS A 209 -8.14 -7.73 -7.66
C LYS A 209 -9.31 -7.28 -8.56
N GLY A 210 -9.70 -8.10 -9.54
CA GLY A 210 -10.80 -7.76 -10.46
C GLY A 210 -12.17 -7.66 -9.79
N ALA A 211 -12.38 -8.36 -8.68
CA ALA A 211 -13.64 -8.35 -7.93
C ALA A 211 -13.74 -7.19 -6.92
N MET A 212 -12.61 -6.69 -6.43
CA MET A 212 -12.56 -5.67 -5.37
C MET A 212 -12.13 -4.29 -5.88
N LEU A 213 -11.46 -4.18 -7.02
CA LEU A 213 -11.03 -2.88 -7.53
C LEU A 213 -12.19 -2.18 -8.27
N CYS A 214 -12.56 -0.99 -7.79
CA CYS A 214 -13.63 -0.18 -8.38
C CYS A 214 -13.19 0.36 -9.76
N ARG A 215 -13.94 0.03 -10.83
CA ARG A 215 -13.63 0.49 -12.20
C ARG A 215 -13.79 1.99 -12.40
N GLU A 216 -14.59 2.67 -11.58
CA GLU A 216 -14.76 4.13 -11.71
C GLU A 216 -13.55 4.91 -11.19
N ALA A 217 -12.79 4.33 -10.26
CA ALA A 217 -11.58 4.95 -9.70
C ALA A 217 -10.46 5.09 -10.74
N THR A 218 -10.44 4.25 -11.78
CA THR A 218 -9.42 4.34 -12.85
C THR A 218 -9.54 5.60 -13.72
N GLY A 219 -10.64 6.35 -13.62
CA GLY A 219 -10.89 7.56 -14.43
C GLY A 219 -10.53 8.89 -13.75
N LYS A 220 -10.40 8.93 -12.41
CA LYS A 220 -10.19 10.18 -11.66
C LYS A 220 -9.06 10.03 -10.63
N GLY A 221 -7.83 10.25 -11.07
CA GLY A 221 -6.69 10.56 -10.20
C GLY A 221 -6.00 9.39 -9.49
N ALA A 222 -6.65 8.24 -9.33
CA ALA A 222 -5.99 7.02 -8.87
C ALA A 222 -5.23 6.37 -10.03
N TRP A 223 -3.91 6.54 -10.03
CA TRP A 223 -3.03 5.83 -10.97
C TRP A 223 -2.96 4.36 -10.59
N VAL A 224 -3.97 3.58 -10.97
CA VAL A 224 -3.90 2.12 -10.89
C VAL A 224 -2.92 1.67 -11.97
N LEU A 225 -1.66 1.47 -11.61
CA LEU A 225 -0.77 0.65 -12.43
C LEU A 225 -1.39 -0.76 -12.45
N THR A 226 -1.89 -1.17 -13.63
CA THR A 226 -2.56 -2.45 -13.83
C THR A 226 -1.64 -3.49 -14.41
#